data_AF-K0TBE3-F1
#
_entry.id   AF-K0TBE3-F1
#
_cell.length_a   1.000
_cell.length_b   1.000
_cell.length_c   1.000
_cell.angle_alpha   90.00
_cell.angle_beta   90.00
_cell.angle_gamma   90.00
#
_symmetry.space_group_name_H-M   'P 1'
#
loop_
_entity.id
_entity.type
_entity.pdbx_description
1 polymer ?
#
loop_
_entity_poly.entity_id
_entity_poly.type
_entity_poly.pdbx_seq_one_letter_code
_entity_poly.pdbx_strand_id
1 'polypeptide(L)'
;MPLVLDRIQVKVGFDFVADDLELVKDYLDSGRTPLLLFPGKNAISLDQKCDDEDQEDVIRRLQSEEQLLVVLDGTWSEARGMYLRSQALMNECQQVQFESETDSIYPVDLRKEPQRHCVSTLESCAQALMLLEPSKPCAAEAKEYLESSMQCMVDKRMQVSRERNREPRFERASSRIC
;
A
#
# COMPACT_ATOMS: atom_id res chain seq x y z
N MET A 1 -18.39 18.55 -0.61
CA MET A 1 -17.18 18.75 -1.42
C MET A 1 -16.87 17.43 -2.10
N PRO A 2 -16.63 17.40 -3.42
CA PRO A 2 -16.01 16.22 -4.00
C PRO A 2 -14.61 16.07 -3.38
N LEU A 3 -14.28 14.88 -2.90
CA LEU A 3 -12.93 14.51 -2.44
C LEU A 3 -12.02 14.43 -3.67
N VAL A 4 -11.71 15.57 -4.29
CA VAL A 4 -10.69 15.64 -5.33
C VAL A 4 -9.39 15.94 -4.62
N LEU A 5 -8.49 14.96 -4.60
CA LEU A 5 -7.14 15.15 -4.11
C LEU A 5 -6.30 15.60 -5.29
N ASP A 6 -5.90 16.88 -5.31
CA ASP A 6 -5.19 17.52 -6.43
C ASP A 6 -3.82 16.88 -6.74
N ARG A 7 -3.30 16.08 -5.80
CA ARG A 7 -1.98 15.43 -5.86
C ARG A 7 -2.06 13.91 -6.00
N ILE A 8 -3.22 13.37 -6.40
CA ILE A 8 -3.41 11.93 -6.59
C ILE A 8 -4.01 11.66 -7.96
N GLN A 9 -3.40 10.73 -8.68
CA GLN A 9 -3.96 10.16 -9.91
C GLN A 9 -4.27 8.68 -9.68
N VAL A 10 -5.49 8.26 -9.99
CA VAL A 10 -5.91 6.85 -9.94
C VAL A 10 -6.07 6.33 -11.36
N LYS A 11 -5.46 5.18 -11.64
CA LYS A 11 -5.57 4.48 -12.92
C LYS A 11 -5.99 3.04 -12.68
N VAL A 12 -7.02 2.61 -13.40
CA VAL A 12 -7.62 1.28 -13.25
C VAL A 12 -7.20 0.44 -14.45
N GLY A 13 -6.62 -0.72 -14.18
CA GLY A 13 -6.08 -1.60 -15.21
C GLY A 13 -5.25 -2.72 -14.60
N PHE A 14 -4.63 -3.51 -15.47
CA PHE A 14 -3.78 -4.62 -15.06
C PHE A 14 -2.38 -4.58 -15.69
N ASP A 15 -2.17 -3.67 -16.63
CA ASP A 15 -0.95 -3.47 -17.41
C ASP A 15 -0.84 -1.97 -17.70
N PHE A 16 0.34 -1.41 -17.49
CA PHE A 16 0.57 0.03 -17.51
C PHE A 16 1.92 0.35 -18.16
N VAL A 17 1.94 1.39 -18.99
CA VAL A 17 3.14 1.96 -19.58
C VAL A 17 3.25 3.44 -19.21
N ALA A 18 4.47 3.96 -19.11
CA ALA A 18 4.70 5.34 -18.68
C ALA A 18 4.00 6.38 -19.59
N ASP A 19 3.90 6.11 -20.89
CA ASP A 19 3.23 7.00 -21.85
C ASP A 19 1.74 7.19 -21.60
N ASP A 20 1.07 6.24 -20.94
CA ASP A 20 -0.36 6.33 -20.58
C ASP A 20 -0.58 7.03 -19.23
N LEU A 21 0.51 7.39 -18.55
CA LEU A 21 0.55 7.93 -17.20
C LEU A 21 1.20 9.32 -17.22
N GLU A 22 0.45 10.34 -17.62
CA GLU A 22 0.93 11.73 -17.75
C GLU A 22 1.75 12.20 -16.53
N LEU A 23 1.28 11.93 -15.30
CA LEU A 23 2.01 12.32 -14.09
C LEU A 23 3.37 11.63 -13.95
N VAL A 24 3.46 10.34 -14.30
CA VAL A 24 4.72 9.59 -14.27
C VAL A 24 5.66 10.10 -15.35
N LYS A 25 5.13 10.32 -16.57
CA LYS A 25 5.89 10.83 -17.69
C LYS A 25 6.48 12.20 -17.39
N ASP A 26 5.67 13.15 -16.91
CA ASP A 26 6.12 14.49 -16.54
C ASP A 26 7.21 14.45 -15.46
N TYR A 27 7.08 13.53 -14.50
CA TYR A 27 8.07 13.35 -13.44
C TYR A 27 9.40 12.81 -14.00
N LEU A 28 9.35 11.81 -14.91
CA LEU A 28 10.53 11.26 -15.59
C LEU A 28 11.19 12.30 -16.51
N ASP A 29 10.40 13.06 -17.27
CA ASP A 29 10.88 14.11 -18.18
C ASP A 29 11.55 15.27 -17.42
N SER A 30 11.23 15.45 -16.13
CA SER A 30 11.92 16.39 -15.23
C SER A 30 13.28 15.90 -14.73
N GLY A 31 13.72 14.70 -15.14
CA GLY A 31 14.97 14.07 -14.71
C GLY A 31 14.88 13.44 -13.31
N ARG A 32 13.67 13.22 -12.79
CA ARG A 32 13.44 12.60 -11.48
C ARG A 32 12.94 11.18 -11.64
N THR A 33 13.10 10.38 -10.59
CA THR A 33 12.74 8.95 -10.59
C THR A 33 11.58 8.71 -9.63
N PRO A 34 10.42 8.22 -10.11
CA PRO A 34 9.30 7.88 -9.23
C PRO A 34 9.68 6.75 -8.25
N LEU A 35 9.05 6.75 -7.09
CA LEU A 35 9.18 5.66 -6.11
C LEU A 35 8.07 4.64 -6.33
N LEU A 36 8.41 3.36 -6.38
CA LEU A 36 7.45 2.26 -6.42
C LEU A 36 7.40 1.58 -5.06
N LEU A 37 6.26 1.65 -4.37
CA LEU A 37 6.04 0.94 -3.11
C LEU A 37 5.73 -0.53 -3.37
N PHE A 38 6.78 -1.32 -3.60
CA PHE A 38 6.68 -2.74 -3.87
C PHE A 38 8.02 -3.44 -3.54
N PRO A 39 8.01 -4.59 -2.84
CA PRO A 39 9.24 -5.27 -2.44
C PRO A 39 10.06 -5.72 -3.65
N GLY A 40 11.38 -5.66 -3.51
CA GLY A 40 12.31 -5.98 -4.60
C GLY A 40 13.73 -6.20 -4.11
N LYS A 41 14.54 -6.88 -4.93
CA LYS A 41 15.93 -7.22 -4.57
C LYS A 41 16.80 -5.97 -4.31
N ASN A 42 16.53 -4.89 -5.04
CA ASN A 42 17.26 -3.63 -4.96
C ASN A 42 16.38 -2.52 -4.35
N ALA A 43 15.34 -2.88 -3.60
CA ALA A 43 14.45 -1.90 -2.99
C ALA A 43 15.16 -1.20 -1.83
N ILE A 44 14.93 0.11 -1.71
CA ILE A 44 15.40 0.91 -0.58
C ILE A 44 14.41 0.72 0.57
N SER A 45 14.92 0.31 1.73
CA SER A 45 14.11 0.15 2.94
C SER A 45 13.92 1.51 3.60
N LEU A 46 12.67 2.00 3.69
CA LEU A 46 12.36 3.35 4.18
C LEU A 46 12.42 3.48 5.72
N ASP A 47 12.33 2.37 6.42
CA ASP A 47 12.20 2.27 7.88
C ASP A 47 13.40 1.59 8.55
N GLN A 48 14.35 1.10 7.76
CA GLN A 48 15.54 0.44 8.27
C GLN A 48 16.47 1.48 8.91
N LYS A 49 16.80 1.28 10.17
CA LYS A 49 17.87 2.02 10.85
C LYS A 49 19.12 1.16 10.80
N CYS A 50 20.04 1.53 9.93
CA CYS A 50 21.36 0.91 9.83
C CYS A 50 22.43 1.99 10.07
N ASP A 51 23.59 1.58 10.59
CA ASP A 51 24.76 2.46 10.73
C ASP A 51 25.49 2.66 9.37
N ASP A 52 24.77 2.47 8.26
CA ASP A 52 25.27 2.62 6.91
C ASP A 52 25.04 4.07 6.45
N GLU A 53 26.13 4.85 6.43
CA GLU A 53 26.10 6.28 6.05
C GLU A 53 25.52 6.49 4.64
N ASP A 54 25.77 5.56 3.71
CA ASP A 54 25.29 5.67 2.33
C ASP A 54 23.76 5.54 2.28
N GLN A 55 23.17 4.63 3.08
CA GLN A 55 21.71 4.49 3.15
C GLN A 55 21.05 5.69 3.83
N GLU A 56 21.65 6.19 4.91
CA GLU A 56 21.08 7.32 5.63
C GLU A 56 21.04 8.58 4.76
N ASP A 57 22.06 8.81 3.94
CA ASP A 57 22.10 9.91 2.98
C ASP A 57 21.07 9.74 1.84
N VAL A 58 20.82 8.52 1.37
CA VAL A 58 19.74 8.25 0.41
C VAL A 58 18.38 8.61 1.00
N ILE A 59 18.08 8.18 2.23
CA ILE A 59 16.83 8.51 2.91
C ILE A 59 16.68 10.02 3.11
N ARG A 60 17.74 10.73 3.53
CA ARG A 60 17.72 12.20 3.66
C ARG A 60 17.39 12.89 2.34
N ARG A 61 17.93 12.42 1.21
CA ARG A 61 17.61 12.96 -0.12
C ARG A 61 16.13 12.78 -0.46
N LEU A 62 15.60 11.57 -0.25
CA LEU A 62 14.18 11.28 -0.47
C LEU A 62 13.27 12.17 0.39
N GLN A 63 13.67 12.47 1.63
CA GLN A 63 12.94 13.34 2.55
C GLN A 63 13.05 14.84 2.23
N SER A 64 14.06 15.25 1.46
CA SER A 64 14.33 16.66 1.14
C SER A 64 13.61 17.16 -0.12
N GLU A 65 13.12 16.25 -0.95
CA GLU A 65 12.52 16.54 -2.25
C GLU A 65 11.09 16.01 -2.37
N GLU A 66 10.30 16.60 -3.26
CA GLU A 66 8.96 16.11 -3.56
C GLU A 66 9.02 14.81 -4.38
N GLN A 67 8.49 13.73 -3.80
CA GLN A 67 8.48 12.40 -4.38
C GLN A 67 7.15 12.09 -5.09
N LEU A 68 7.23 11.41 -6.23
CA LEU A 68 6.07 10.74 -6.83
C LEU A 68 6.02 9.28 -6.34
N LEU A 69 5.07 8.94 -5.47
CA LEU A 69 4.88 7.59 -4.96
C LEU A 69 3.83 6.82 -5.79
N VAL A 70 4.28 5.76 -6.44
CA VAL A 70 3.45 4.80 -7.18
C VAL A 70 3.10 3.63 -6.26
N VAL A 71 1.80 3.35 -6.15
CA VAL A 71 1.27 2.28 -5.30
C VAL A 71 0.39 1.37 -6.13
N LEU A 72 0.61 0.05 -6.02
CA LEU A 72 -0.18 -0.97 -6.69
C LEU A 72 -1.31 -1.41 -5.76
N ASP A 73 -2.55 -0.98 -6.04
CA ASP A 73 -3.71 -1.35 -5.23
C ASP A 73 -4.37 -2.65 -5.71
N GLY A 74 -4.56 -3.58 -4.78
CA GLY A 74 -5.21 -4.86 -5.04
C GLY A 74 -4.88 -5.90 -3.98
N THR A 75 -5.28 -7.15 -4.24
CA THR A 75 -4.71 -8.30 -3.53
C THR A 75 -3.25 -8.48 -3.90
N TRP A 76 -2.48 -9.20 -3.08
CA TRP A 76 -1.07 -9.51 -3.41
C TRP A 76 -0.88 -10.17 -4.78
N SER A 77 -1.76 -11.08 -5.15
CA SER A 77 -1.74 -11.72 -6.47
C SER A 77 -1.99 -10.72 -7.60
N GLU A 78 -2.90 -9.78 -7.41
CA GLU A 78 -3.21 -8.74 -8.40
C GLU A 78 -2.07 -7.75 -8.52
N ALA A 79 -1.57 -7.21 -7.38
CA ALA A 79 -0.44 -6.29 -7.35
C ALA A 79 0.81 -6.91 -7.99
N ARG A 80 1.15 -8.16 -7.63
CA ARG A 80 2.24 -8.91 -8.28
C ARG A 80 1.99 -9.11 -9.77
N GLY A 81 0.75 -9.40 -10.16
CA GLY A 81 0.37 -9.52 -11.56
C GLY A 81 0.57 -8.22 -12.34
N MET A 82 0.17 -7.08 -11.76
CA MET A 82 0.36 -5.75 -12.35
C MET A 82 1.84 -5.40 -12.50
N TYR A 83 2.64 -5.65 -11.46
CA TYR A 83 4.09 -5.48 -11.49
C TYR A 83 4.73 -6.25 -12.66
N LEU A 84 4.41 -7.54 -12.79
CA LEU A 84 5.01 -8.39 -13.82
C LEU A 84 4.60 -8.02 -15.25
N ARG A 85 3.37 -7.51 -15.45
CA ARG A 85 2.90 -7.07 -16.77
C ARG A 85 3.45 -5.70 -17.14
N SER A 86 3.62 -4.83 -16.16
CA SER A 86 4.05 -3.43 -16.35
C SER A 86 5.57 -3.25 -16.20
N GLN A 87 6.38 -4.29 -16.48
CA GLN A 87 7.81 -4.31 -16.12
C GLN A 87 8.61 -3.15 -16.73
N ALA A 88 8.24 -2.68 -17.93
CA ALA A 88 8.87 -1.52 -18.56
C ALA A 88 8.73 -0.26 -17.68
N LEU A 89 7.52 0.01 -17.18
CA LEU A 89 7.26 1.10 -16.23
C LEU A 89 7.97 0.85 -14.89
N MET A 90 7.89 -0.37 -14.35
CA MET A 90 8.48 -0.66 -13.03
C MET A 90 10.00 -0.51 -13.01
N ASN A 91 10.67 -0.69 -14.16
CA ASN A 91 12.10 -0.49 -14.31
C ASN A 91 12.52 0.99 -14.35
N GLU A 92 11.59 1.90 -14.64
CA GLU A 92 11.81 3.36 -14.59
C GLU A 92 11.64 3.91 -13.15
N CYS A 93 11.18 3.08 -12.21
CA CYS A 93 10.91 3.46 -10.82
C CYS A 93 12.00 2.93 -9.88
N GLN A 94 12.29 3.68 -8.83
CA GLN A 94 13.07 3.20 -7.69
C GLN A 94 12.14 2.44 -6.74
N GLN A 95 12.38 1.14 -6.55
CA GLN A 95 11.60 0.36 -5.58
C GLN A 95 11.92 0.80 -4.15
N VAL A 96 10.87 0.92 -3.34
CA VAL A 96 10.95 1.18 -1.91
C VAL A 96 10.11 0.15 -1.15
N GLN A 97 10.54 -0.19 0.06
CA GLN A 97 9.90 -1.21 0.89
C GLN A 97 10.00 -0.88 2.37
N PHE A 98 9.36 -1.72 3.19
CA PHE A 98 9.50 -1.73 4.63
C PHE A 98 10.12 -3.05 5.06
N GLU A 99 11.03 -3.00 6.03
CA GLU A 99 11.64 -4.18 6.64
C GLU A 99 11.11 -4.47 8.04
N SER A 100 10.65 -3.44 8.76
CA SER A 100 10.13 -3.66 10.11
C SER A 100 8.83 -4.46 10.07
N GLU A 101 8.71 -5.45 10.95
CA GLU A 101 7.44 -6.13 11.17
C GLU A 101 6.53 -5.18 11.96
N THR A 102 5.52 -4.63 11.29
CA THR A 102 4.40 -3.94 11.94
C THR A 102 3.20 -4.87 11.98
N ASP A 103 2.52 -4.93 13.13
CA ASP A 103 1.25 -5.65 13.23
C ASP A 103 0.22 -4.92 12.38
N SER A 104 -0.29 -5.56 11.33
CA SER A 104 -1.35 -4.97 10.51
C SER A 104 -2.64 -4.80 11.31
N ILE A 105 -3.29 -3.66 11.11
CA ILE A 105 -4.66 -3.34 11.54
C ILE A 105 -5.66 -4.37 10.99
N TYR A 106 -5.34 -5.00 9.84
CA TYR A 106 -6.17 -6.03 9.25
C TYR A 106 -5.90 -7.40 9.92
N PRO A 107 -6.85 -7.97 10.69
CA PRO A 107 -6.62 -9.22 11.39
C PRO A 107 -6.43 -10.38 10.40
N VAL A 108 -5.53 -11.30 10.73
CA VAL A 108 -5.28 -12.53 9.96
C VAL A 108 -6.57 -13.34 9.69
N ASP A 109 -7.54 -13.25 10.62
CA ASP A 109 -8.84 -13.90 10.51
C ASP A 109 -9.73 -13.33 9.38
N LEU A 110 -9.46 -12.11 8.92
CA LEU A 110 -10.20 -11.47 7.83
C LEU A 110 -9.46 -11.52 6.48
N ARG A 111 -8.12 -11.54 6.47
CA ARG A 111 -7.29 -11.63 5.27
C ARG A 111 -5.96 -12.27 5.62
N LYS A 112 -5.60 -13.33 4.89
CA LYS A 112 -4.28 -13.95 4.98
C LYS A 112 -3.32 -13.19 4.06
N GLU A 113 -2.37 -12.49 4.66
CA GLU A 113 -1.26 -11.86 3.96
C GLU A 113 -0.11 -12.88 3.76
N PRO A 114 0.72 -12.73 2.71
CA PRO A 114 1.80 -13.68 2.44
C PRO A 114 2.93 -13.65 3.47
N GLN A 115 3.22 -12.48 4.07
CA GLN A 115 4.20 -12.29 5.15
C GLN A 115 3.67 -11.27 6.17
N ARG A 116 4.24 -11.22 7.38
CA ARG A 116 3.75 -10.33 8.46
C ARG A 116 3.94 -8.83 8.17
N HIS A 117 5.01 -8.47 7.47
CA HIS A 117 5.27 -7.09 7.02
C HIS A 117 4.41 -6.67 5.83
N CYS A 118 3.58 -7.58 5.29
CA CYS A 118 2.66 -7.27 4.21
C CYS A 118 1.41 -6.61 4.79
N VAL A 119 1.41 -5.29 4.85
CA VAL A 119 0.28 -4.50 5.31
C VAL A 119 -0.66 -4.13 4.15
N SER A 120 -1.83 -3.60 4.44
CA SER A 120 -2.76 -3.13 3.41
C SER A 120 -2.18 -1.97 2.59
N THR A 121 -2.73 -1.72 1.40
CA THR A 121 -2.37 -0.54 0.57
C THR A 121 -2.42 0.75 1.39
N LEU A 122 -3.46 0.91 2.19
CA LEU A 122 -3.70 2.10 2.98
C LEU A 122 -2.66 2.27 4.11
N GLU A 123 -2.36 1.20 4.85
CA GLU A 123 -1.30 1.23 5.88
C GLU A 123 0.06 1.51 5.27
N SER A 124 0.35 0.90 4.11
CA SER A 124 1.59 1.12 3.37
C SER A 124 1.74 2.59 2.98
N CYS A 125 0.67 3.20 2.46
CA CYS A 125 0.64 4.62 2.15
C CYS A 125 0.85 5.50 3.39
N ALA A 126 0.15 5.21 4.49
CA ALA A 126 0.27 5.96 5.73
C ALA A 126 1.69 5.92 6.30
N GLN A 127 2.32 4.74 6.28
CA GLN A 127 3.69 4.55 6.72
C GLN A 127 4.69 5.25 5.78
N ALA A 128 4.52 5.13 4.46
CA ALA A 128 5.37 5.82 3.48
C ALA A 128 5.33 7.34 3.68
N LEU A 129 4.14 7.93 3.88
CA LEU A 129 4.00 9.37 4.12
C LEU A 129 4.77 9.82 5.37
N MET A 130 4.67 9.08 6.48
CA MET A 130 5.43 9.40 7.70
C MET A 130 6.94 9.34 7.51
N LEU A 131 7.43 8.44 6.66
CA LEU A 131 8.86 8.23 6.44
C LEU A 131 9.44 9.15 5.37
N LEU A 132 8.68 9.49 4.34
CA LEU A 132 9.09 10.39 3.25
C LEU A 132 8.87 11.86 3.61
N GLU A 133 7.90 12.18 4.48
CA GLU A 133 7.58 13.56 4.86
C GLU A 133 7.60 13.79 6.39
N PRO A 134 8.68 13.39 7.10
CA PRO A 134 8.69 13.37 8.57
C PRO A 134 8.56 14.75 9.23
N SER A 135 8.87 15.82 8.51
CA SER A 135 8.79 17.21 8.98
C SER A 135 7.44 17.87 8.69
N LYS A 136 6.54 17.23 7.94
CA LYS A 136 5.26 17.80 7.56
C LYS A 136 4.15 17.37 8.53
N PRO A 137 3.49 18.31 9.25
CA PRO A 137 2.40 17.96 10.17
C PRO A 137 1.25 17.19 9.50
N CYS A 138 1.00 17.47 8.21
CA CYS A 138 -0.04 16.79 7.43
C CYS A 138 0.22 15.29 7.26
N ALA A 139 1.46 14.80 7.35
CA ALA A 139 1.77 13.38 7.25
C ALA A 139 1.21 12.61 8.46
N ALA A 140 1.35 13.17 9.66
CA ALA A 140 0.79 12.60 10.89
C ALA A 140 -0.74 12.59 10.88
N GLU A 141 -1.35 13.69 10.46
CA GLU A 141 -2.81 13.80 10.31
C GLU A 141 -3.35 12.83 9.25
N ALA A 142 -2.69 12.73 8.09
CA ALA A 142 -3.06 11.78 7.04
C ALA A 142 -2.98 10.34 7.55
N LYS A 143 -1.90 9.98 8.27
CA LYS A 143 -1.78 8.66 8.89
C LYS A 143 -2.95 8.37 9.83
N GLU A 144 -3.26 9.30 10.74
CA GLU A 144 -4.36 9.13 11.70
C GLU A 144 -5.70 8.89 10.99
N TYR A 145 -6.02 9.69 9.96
CA TYR A 145 -7.27 9.55 9.21
C TYR A 145 -7.32 8.24 8.41
N LEU A 146 -6.23 7.88 7.75
CA LEU A 146 -6.14 6.63 7.01
C LEU A 146 -6.36 5.45 7.97
N GLU A 147 -5.56 5.33 9.02
CA GLU A 147 -5.65 4.22 9.98
C GLU A 147 -7.02 4.16 10.68
N SER A 148 -7.57 5.30 11.09
CA SER A 148 -8.91 5.36 11.71
C SER A 148 -10.02 4.91 10.75
N SER A 149 -9.95 5.32 9.50
CA SER A 149 -10.91 4.89 8.47
C SER A 149 -10.81 3.39 8.20
N MET A 150 -9.59 2.86 8.19
CA MET A 150 -9.31 1.43 8.02
C MET A 150 -9.85 0.62 9.19
N GLN A 151 -9.61 1.07 10.42
CA GLN A 151 -10.12 0.43 11.63
C GLN A 151 -11.65 0.36 11.61
N CYS A 152 -12.34 1.45 11.26
CA CYS A 152 -13.80 1.48 11.14
C CYS A 152 -14.32 0.44 10.12
N MET A 153 -13.67 0.32 8.97
CA MET A 153 -14.02 -0.70 7.97
C MET A 153 -13.80 -2.12 8.50
N VAL A 154 -12.66 -2.38 9.14
CA VAL A 154 -12.31 -3.68 9.74
C VAL A 154 -13.33 -4.07 10.80
N ASP A 155 -13.65 -3.16 11.72
CA ASP A 155 -14.63 -3.38 12.79
C ASP A 155 -16.00 -3.75 12.21
N LYS A 156 -16.42 -3.05 11.15
CA LYS A 156 -17.68 -3.35 10.48
C LYS A 156 -17.67 -4.73 9.82
N ARG A 157 -16.56 -5.11 9.17
CA ARG A 157 -16.40 -6.46 8.58
C ARG A 157 -16.40 -7.55 9.64
N MET A 158 -15.73 -7.32 10.77
CA MET A 158 -15.74 -8.23 11.92
C MET A 158 -17.14 -8.41 12.49
N GLN A 159 -17.89 -7.32 12.67
CA GLN A 159 -19.28 -7.38 13.15
C GLN A 159 -20.15 -8.24 12.23
N VAL A 160 -20.13 -7.97 10.93
CA VAL A 160 -20.92 -8.71 9.94
C VAL A 160 -20.50 -10.18 9.87
N SER A 161 -19.21 -10.48 9.97
CA SER A 161 -18.70 -11.87 10.01
C SER A 161 -19.22 -12.63 11.22
N ARG A 162 -19.20 -12.01 12.41
CA ARG A 162 -19.75 -12.58 13.66
C ARG A 162 -21.25 -12.80 13.57
N GLU A 163 -22.00 -11.89 12.97
CA GLU A 163 -23.44 -12.02 12.75
C GLU A 163 -23.76 -13.15 11.75
N ARG A 164 -23.02 -13.26 10.64
CA ARG A 164 -23.17 -14.37 9.67
C ARG A 164 -22.84 -15.74 10.26
N ASN A 165 -21.86 -15.84 11.15
CA ASN A 165 -21.56 -17.10 11.84
C ASN A 165 -22.64 -17.52 12.85
N ARG A 166 -23.58 -16.62 13.21
CA ARG A 166 -24.74 -16.95 14.04
C ARG A 166 -25.91 -17.52 13.24
N GLU A 167 -25.98 -17.24 11.94
CA GLU A 167 -27.00 -17.81 11.06
C GLU A 167 -26.47 -19.09 10.39
N PRO A 168 -27.06 -20.27 10.64
CA PRO A 168 -26.65 -21.48 9.95
C PRO A 168 -26.89 -21.31 8.44
N ARG A 169 -25.83 -21.48 7.64
CA ARG A 169 -25.89 -21.36 6.17
C ARG A 169 -26.95 -22.25 5.52
N PHE A 170 -27.31 -23.36 6.17
CA PHE A 170 -28.42 -24.24 5.82
C PHE A 170 -28.90 -24.96 7.08
N GLU A 171 -30.20 -24.88 7.42
CA GLU A 171 -30.82 -25.89 8.26
C GLU A 171 -30.88 -27.20 7.47
N ARG A 172 -30.08 -28.20 7.86
CA ARG A 172 -30.30 -29.55 7.35
C ARG A 172 -31.68 -29.99 7.86
N ALA A 173 -32.65 -30.11 6.94
CA ALA A 173 -33.90 -30.79 7.23
C ALA A 173 -33.56 -32.20 7.72
N SER A 174 -33.69 -32.42 9.04
CA SER A 174 -33.49 -33.73 9.65
C SER A 174 -34.65 -34.60 9.16
N SER A 175 -34.42 -35.32 8.07
CA SER A 175 -35.33 -36.35 7.61
C SER A 175 -35.26 -37.45 8.64
N ARG A 176 -36.26 -37.50 9.53
CA ARG A 176 -36.56 -38.70 10.30
C ARG A 176 -36.92 -39.78 9.29
N ILE A 177 -35.99 -40.68 9.03
CA ILE A 177 -36.30 -41.97 8.43
C ILE A 177 -36.58 -42.89 9.61
N CYS A 178 -37.76 -43.51 9.54
CA CYS A 178 -38.42 -44.33 10.56
C CYS A 178 -37.56 -45.46 11.14
#